data_AF-G3MZV6-F1
#
_entry.id   AF-G3MZV6-F1
#
_cell.length_a   1.000
_cell.length_b   1.000
_cell.length_c   1.000
_cell.angle_alpha   90.00
_cell.angle_beta   90.00
_cell.angle_gamma   90.00
#
_symmetry.space_group_name_H-M   'P 1'
#
loop_
_entity.id
_entity.type
_entity.pdbx_description
1 polymer ?
#
loop_
_entity_poly.entity_id
_entity_poly.type
_entity_poly.pdbx_seq_one_letter_code
_entity_poly.pdbx_strand_id
1 'polypeptide(L)'
;MEALPDAAVLATRLKNTLIQYHNLEDEKWRVAKKTKDVTIWRKPSEEFNGYLFKAQGVIDDLVNSVIDHIRPGPCRLDWDSLMTSLDILEHFEENCCVMRYTTAGQLWNIISPREFVDFSYTVGYKEGLLSCGKCLKTSYFLSVCFKLSFLGWIFLSTQ
;
A
#
# COMPACT_ATOMS: atom_id res chain seq x y z
N MET A 1 -11.55 -21.19 -5.97
CA MET A 1 -10.92 -19.85 -6.04
C MET A 1 -11.98 -18.94 -6.64
N GLU A 2 -12.51 -17.95 -5.91
CA GLU A 2 -13.31 -16.95 -6.60
C GLU A 2 -12.41 -16.34 -7.67
N ALA A 3 -12.85 -16.35 -8.92
CA ALA A 3 -12.05 -15.83 -10.02
C ALA A 3 -11.73 -14.37 -9.69
N LEU A 4 -10.43 -14.04 -9.63
CA LEU A 4 -10.03 -12.65 -9.51
C LEU A 4 -10.73 -11.89 -10.65
N PRO A 5 -11.38 -10.74 -10.36
CA PRO A 5 -11.80 -9.88 -11.45
C PRO A 5 -10.57 -9.59 -12.31
N ASP A 6 -10.78 -9.47 -13.62
CA ASP A 6 -9.71 -9.18 -14.59
C ASP A 6 -8.70 -8.18 -14.00
N ALA A 7 -7.43 -8.59 -13.94
CA ALA A 7 -6.35 -7.83 -13.32
C ALA A 7 -6.30 -6.39 -13.86
N ALA A 8 -6.63 -6.19 -15.15
CA ALA A 8 -6.70 -4.87 -15.77
C ALA A 8 -7.83 -3.99 -15.19
N VAL A 9 -9.00 -4.59 -14.92
CA VAL A 9 -10.14 -3.91 -14.29
C VAL A 9 -9.81 -3.53 -12.86
N LEU A 10 -9.19 -4.44 -12.10
CA LEU A 10 -8.76 -4.19 -10.73
C LEU A 10 -7.71 -3.07 -10.67
N ALA A 11 -6.67 -3.16 -11.51
CA ALA A 11 -5.62 -2.14 -11.63
C ALA A 11 -6.19 -0.76 -11.95
N THR A 12 -7.09 -0.66 -12.93
CA THR A 12 -7.72 0.61 -13.32
C THR A 12 -8.55 1.20 -12.18
N ARG A 13 -9.33 0.37 -11.49
CA ARG A 13 -10.13 0.80 -10.35
C ARG A 13 -9.25 1.33 -9.21
N LEU A 14 -8.20 0.60 -8.84
CA LEU A 14 -7.29 0.99 -7.76
C LEU A 14 -6.55 2.27 -8.06
N LYS A 15 -6.03 2.41 -9.29
CA LYS A 15 -5.39 3.64 -9.75
C LYS A 15 -6.32 4.84 -9.58
N ASN A 16 -7.56 4.72 -10.06
CA ASN A 16 -8.52 5.82 -9.99
C ASN A 16 -8.92 6.17 -8.55
N THR A 17 -9.11 5.16 -7.69
CA THR A 17 -9.40 5.38 -6.26
C THR A 17 -8.24 6.09 -5.54
N LEU A 18 -7.00 5.70 -5.81
CA LEU A 18 -5.84 6.36 -5.20
C LEU A 18 -5.68 7.81 -5.68
N ILE A 19 -5.93 8.08 -6.97
CA ILE A 19 -5.96 9.45 -7.51
C ILE A 19 -7.06 10.27 -6.84
N GLN A 20 -8.25 9.70 -6.63
CA GLN A 20 -9.33 10.37 -5.90
C GLN A 20 -8.89 10.73 -4.47
N TYR A 21 -8.25 9.81 -3.74
CA TYR A 21 -7.73 10.09 -2.40
C TYR A 21 -6.63 11.16 -2.39
N HIS A 22 -5.75 11.16 -3.39
CA HIS A 22 -4.71 12.17 -3.53
C HIS A 22 -5.27 13.58 -3.75
N ASN A 23 -6.39 13.69 -4.48
CA ASN A 23 -7.05 14.95 -4.79
C ASN A 23 -8.04 15.42 -3.71
N LEU A 24 -8.17 14.71 -2.58
CA LEU A 24 -9.01 15.15 -1.48
C LEU A 24 -8.46 16.43 -0.84
N GLU A 25 -9.36 17.38 -0.59
CA GLU A 25 -9.07 18.63 0.13
C GLU A 25 -8.46 18.37 1.52
N ASP A 26 -7.49 19.21 1.90
CA ASP A 26 -6.76 19.09 3.17
C ASP A 26 -7.67 19.24 4.40
N GLU A 27 -8.79 19.96 4.30
CA GLU A 27 -9.77 20.14 5.37
C GLU A 27 -10.45 18.83 5.80
N LYS A 28 -10.48 17.83 4.92
CA LYS A 28 -11.04 16.50 5.21
C LYS A 28 -10.10 15.64 6.07
N TRP A 29 -8.86 16.08 6.25
CA TRP A 29 -7.81 15.35 6.93
C TRP A 29 -7.52 15.93 8.32
N ARG A 30 -7.40 15.06 9.31
CA ARG A 30 -6.95 15.44 10.66
C ARG A 30 -5.53 14.94 10.90
N VAL A 31 -4.65 15.79 11.40
CA VAL A 31 -3.28 15.40 11.75
C VAL A 31 -3.32 14.30 12.83
N ALA A 32 -2.64 13.19 12.56
CA ALA A 32 -2.49 12.05 13.47
C ALA A 32 -1.11 12.07 14.15
N LYS A 33 -0.06 12.41 13.39
CA LYS A 33 1.32 12.56 13.88
C LYS A 33 2.09 13.50 12.98
N LYS A 34 3.00 14.31 13.54
CA LYS A 34 3.89 15.19 12.80
C LYS A 34 5.30 15.08 13.36
N THR A 35 6.28 14.78 12.51
CA THR A 35 7.71 14.85 12.81
C THR A 35 8.35 15.93 11.93
N LYS A 36 9.68 16.05 11.99
CA LYS A 36 10.42 17.00 11.14
C LYS A 36 10.26 16.66 9.65
N ASP A 37 10.32 15.37 9.31
CA ASP A 37 10.44 14.92 7.92
C ASP A 37 9.15 14.32 7.36
N VAL A 38 8.21 13.92 8.22
CA VAL A 38 6.96 13.27 7.82
C VAL A 38 5.77 13.82 8.59
N THR A 39 4.68 14.08 7.87
CA THR A 39 3.36 14.33 8.47
C THR A 39 2.40 13.22 8.10
N ILE A 40 1.65 12.75 9.09
CA ILE A 40 0.63 11.69 8.95
C ILE A 40 -0.72 12.30 9.32
N TRP A 41 -1.70 12.12 8.44
CA TRP A 41 -3.08 12.47 8.65
C TRP A 41 -3.98 11.24 8.64
N ARG A 42 -5.19 11.42 9.16
CA ARG A 42 -6.25 10.41 9.12
C ARG A 42 -7.60 11.03 8.81
N LYS A 43 -8.48 10.27 8.16
CA LYS A 43 -9.92 10.53 8.05
C LYS A 43 -10.71 9.24 8.28
N PRO A 44 -11.99 9.30 8.69
CA PRO A 44 -12.83 8.11 8.74
C PRO A 44 -12.86 7.39 7.37
N SER A 45 -12.71 6.07 7.38
CA SER A 45 -12.80 5.23 6.20
C SER A 45 -14.26 5.02 5.78
N GLU A 46 -14.51 5.00 4.48
CA GLU A 46 -15.83 4.67 3.90
C GLU A 46 -15.94 3.16 3.59
N GLU A 47 -14.82 2.42 3.64
CA GLU A 47 -14.78 0.99 3.30
C GLU A 47 -14.96 0.06 4.51
N PHE A 48 -14.62 0.54 5.71
CA PHE A 48 -14.68 -0.24 6.94
C PHE A 48 -14.73 0.66 8.18
N ASN A 49 -15.08 0.09 9.33
CA ASN A 49 -15.06 0.81 10.61
C ASN A 49 -13.62 1.06 11.08
N GLY A 50 -13.02 2.15 10.60
CA GLY A 50 -11.66 2.56 10.91
C GLY A 50 -11.27 3.85 10.20
N TYR A 51 -9.97 4.02 9.96
CA TYR A 51 -9.42 5.25 9.39
C TYR A 51 -8.62 4.97 8.12
N LEU A 52 -8.73 5.87 7.15
CA LEU A 52 -7.78 6.02 6.06
C LEU A 52 -6.65 6.92 6.54
N PHE A 53 -5.40 6.52 6.32
CA PHE A 53 -4.21 7.29 6.66
C PHE A 53 -3.54 7.84 5.40
N LYS A 54 -3.06 9.08 5.47
CA LYS A 54 -2.22 9.73 4.46
C LYS A 54 -0.90 10.07 5.13
N ALA A 55 0.23 9.77 4.49
CA ALA A 55 1.55 10.21 4.94
C ALA A 55 2.22 10.98 3.82
N GLN A 56 2.96 12.04 4.16
CA GLN A 56 3.72 12.83 3.20
C GLN A 56 5.06 13.22 3.82
N GLY A 57 6.11 13.08 3.03
CA GLY A 57 7.49 13.46 3.34
C GLY A 57 8.29 13.61 2.06
N VAL A 58 9.51 14.12 2.18
CA VAL A 58 10.47 14.24 1.07
C VAL A 58 11.51 13.14 1.23
N ILE A 59 11.87 12.49 0.12
CA ILE A 59 12.94 11.49 0.06
C ILE A 59 14.02 12.04 -0.87
N ASP A 60 15.27 12.00 -0.41
CA ASP A 60 16.43 12.48 -1.15
C ASP A 60 16.94 11.40 -2.12
N ASP A 61 16.11 11.06 -3.12
CA ASP A 61 16.43 10.10 -4.17
C ASP A 61 15.51 10.28 -5.39
N LEU A 62 15.86 9.64 -6.51
CA LEU A 62 15.07 9.61 -7.74
C LEU A 62 13.81 8.75 -7.59
N VAL A 63 12.71 9.19 -8.20
CA VAL A 63 11.40 8.51 -8.15
C VAL A 63 11.48 7.02 -8.49
N ASN A 64 12.26 6.64 -9.50
CA ASN A 64 12.43 5.24 -9.90
C ASN A 64 13.15 4.42 -8.82
N SER A 65 14.24 4.95 -8.26
CA SER A 65 14.99 4.30 -7.18
C SER A 65 14.10 4.07 -5.97
N VAL A 66 13.33 5.09 -5.57
CA VAL A 66 12.39 4.97 -4.45
C VAL A 66 11.33 3.89 -4.73
N ILE A 67 10.69 3.92 -5.90
CA ILE A 67 9.67 2.93 -6.25
C ILE A 67 10.23 1.51 -6.27
N ASP A 68 11.45 1.29 -6.75
CA ASP A 68 12.09 -0.02 -6.76
C ASP A 68 12.25 -0.61 -5.35
N HIS A 69 12.45 0.24 -4.34
CA HIS A 69 12.48 -0.17 -2.94
C HIS A 69 11.07 -0.36 -2.33
N ILE A 70 10.03 0.24 -2.91
CA ILE A 70 8.64 0.11 -2.43
C ILE A 70 7.93 -1.12 -3.02
N ARG A 71 8.20 -1.45 -4.29
CA ARG A 71 7.54 -2.54 -5.02
C ARG A 71 7.76 -3.90 -4.35
N PRO A 72 6.83 -4.86 -4.55
CA PRO A 72 7.01 -6.23 -4.09
C PRO A 72 8.32 -6.82 -4.61
N GLY A 73 9.23 -7.20 -3.71
CA GLY A 73 10.51 -7.78 -4.08
C GLY A 73 11.52 -7.78 -2.94
N PRO A 74 12.76 -8.27 -3.20
CA PRO A 74 13.79 -8.39 -2.18
C PRO A 74 14.17 -7.06 -1.53
N CYS A 75 14.26 -5.98 -2.31
CA CYS A 75 14.59 -4.65 -1.79
C CYS A 75 13.58 -4.23 -0.71
N ARG A 76 12.28 -4.44 -0.92
CA ARG A 76 11.25 -4.11 0.06
C ARG A 76 11.41 -4.88 1.36
N LEU A 77 11.69 -6.18 1.26
CA LEU A 77 11.89 -7.03 2.44
C LEU A 77 13.16 -6.66 3.23
N ASP A 78 14.20 -6.18 2.54
CA ASP A 78 15.50 -5.87 3.16
C ASP A 78 15.43 -4.67 4.11
N TRP A 79 14.76 -3.58 3.71
CA TRP A 79 14.73 -2.35 4.52
C TRP A 79 13.48 -2.23 5.42
N ASP A 80 12.35 -2.86 5.07
CA ASP A 80 11.11 -2.73 5.83
C ASP A 80 11.14 -3.59 7.10
N SER A 81 11.63 -2.99 8.19
CA SER A 81 11.75 -3.64 9.50
C SER A 81 10.45 -4.24 10.08
N LEU A 82 9.26 -3.85 9.57
CA LEU A 82 8.00 -4.43 9.99
C LEU A 82 7.71 -5.75 9.27
N MET A 83 8.25 -5.94 8.07
CA MET A 83 8.00 -7.09 7.22
C MET A 83 8.91 -8.26 7.61
N THR A 84 8.31 -9.41 7.88
CA THR A 84 9.04 -10.62 8.30
C THR A 84 9.20 -11.65 7.18
N SER A 85 8.34 -11.59 6.15
CA SER A 85 8.47 -12.39 4.93
C SER A 85 7.73 -11.71 3.79
N LEU A 86 8.14 -12.02 2.56
CA LEU A 86 7.51 -11.55 1.32
C LEU A 86 7.65 -12.64 0.26
N ASP A 87 6.52 -13.09 -0.30
CA ASP A 87 6.45 -14.03 -1.41
C ASP A 87 5.62 -13.43 -2.55
N ILE A 88 6.07 -13.59 -3.80
CA ILE A 88 5.21 -13.29 -4.95
C ILE A 88 4.46 -14.57 -5.32
N LEU A 89 3.14 -14.54 -5.22
CA LEU A 89 2.27 -15.70 -5.47
C LEU A 89 1.94 -15.87 -6.95
N GLU A 90 1.73 -14.76 -7.65
CA GLU A 90 1.33 -14.74 -9.06
C GLU A 90 1.89 -13.50 -9.74
N HIS A 91 2.40 -13.66 -10.96
CA HIS A 91 2.84 -12.56 -11.80
C HIS A 91 1.87 -12.43 -12.98
N PHE A 92 1.35 -11.22 -13.20
CA PHE A 92 0.55 -10.91 -14.39
C PHE A 92 1.41 -10.21 -15.44
N GLU A 93 2.08 -9.13 -15.04
CA GLU A 93 2.97 -8.30 -15.87
C GLU A 93 4.14 -7.81 -15.00
N GLU A 94 5.15 -7.17 -15.60
CA GLU A 94 6.32 -6.65 -14.86
C GLU A 94 5.95 -5.64 -13.75
N ASN A 95 4.86 -4.91 -13.94
CA ASN A 95 4.36 -3.91 -13.00
C ASN A 95 3.13 -4.40 -12.20
N CYS A 96 2.76 -5.67 -12.29
CA CYS A 96 1.51 -6.21 -11.78
C CYS A 96 1.64 -7.64 -11.23
N CYS A 97 1.39 -7.83 -9.94
CA CYS A 97 1.50 -9.14 -9.29
C CYS A 97 0.53 -9.31 -8.11
N VAL A 98 0.38 -10.56 -7.65
CA VAL A 98 -0.16 -10.87 -6.32
C VAL A 98 0.99 -11.26 -5.42
N MET A 99 1.07 -10.64 -4.25
CA MET A 99 2.07 -10.96 -3.24
C MET A 99 1.42 -11.40 -1.93
N ARG A 100 2.18 -12.12 -1.12
CA ARG A 100 1.90 -12.40 0.28
C ARG A 100 3.02 -11.83 1.13
N TYR A 101 2.70 -11.17 2.24
CA TYR A 101 3.70 -10.75 3.20
C TYR A 101 3.19 -10.91 4.63
N THR A 102 4.14 -11.07 5.56
CA THR A 102 3.85 -11.14 6.99
C THR A 102 4.46 -9.94 7.71
N THR A 103 3.84 -9.50 8.80
CA THR A 103 4.35 -8.43 9.64
C THR A 103 4.64 -8.93 11.05
N ALA A 104 5.70 -8.40 11.67
CA ALA A 104 5.97 -8.60 13.09
C ALA A 104 4.83 -8.06 13.97
N GLY A 105 4.76 -8.53 15.21
CA GLY A 105 3.85 -7.98 16.20
C GLY A 105 4.21 -6.53 16.55
N GLN A 106 3.20 -5.70 16.78
CA GLN A 106 3.36 -4.28 17.05
C GLN A 106 2.88 -3.94 18.47
N LEU A 107 3.36 -2.80 18.99
CA LEU A 107 3.02 -2.31 20.33
C LEU A 107 3.27 -3.38 21.40
N TRP A 108 4.48 -3.97 21.39
CA TRP A 108 4.89 -5.01 22.33
C TRP A 108 3.94 -6.23 22.28
N ASN A 109 3.59 -6.63 21.05
CA ASN A 109 2.68 -7.73 20.73
C ASN A 109 1.23 -7.57 21.23
N ILE A 110 0.80 -6.36 21.62
CA ILE A 110 -0.63 -6.06 21.78
C ILE A 110 -1.35 -6.28 20.44
N ILE A 111 -0.71 -5.92 19.33
CA ILE A 111 -1.14 -6.31 18.00
C ILE A 111 -0.26 -7.50 17.59
N SER A 112 -0.87 -8.69 17.52
CA SER A 112 -0.17 -9.88 17.05
C SER A 112 0.26 -9.77 15.58
N PRO A 113 1.23 -10.59 15.13
CA PRO A 113 1.60 -10.70 13.72
C PRO A 113 0.40 -10.83 12.78
N ARG A 114 0.56 -10.34 11.55
CA ARG A 114 -0.49 -10.38 10.51
C ARG A 114 0.09 -10.91 9.22
N GLU A 115 -0.77 -11.52 8.41
CA GLU A 115 -0.47 -11.92 7.04
C GLU A 115 -1.46 -11.24 6.10
N PHE A 116 -0.95 -10.80 4.96
CA PHE A 116 -1.73 -10.16 3.90
C PHE A 116 -1.43 -10.81 2.56
N VAL A 117 -2.46 -10.92 1.73
CA VAL A 117 -2.34 -11.27 0.32
C VAL A 117 -2.87 -10.09 -0.48
N ASP A 118 -1.98 -9.37 -1.16
CA ASP A 118 -2.29 -8.11 -1.82
C ASP A 118 -2.04 -8.24 -3.32
N PHE A 119 -3.00 -7.76 -4.11
CA PHE A 119 -2.73 -7.35 -5.49
C PHE A 119 -1.87 -6.08 -5.47
N SER A 120 -0.87 -5.98 -6.33
CA SER A 120 0.03 -4.84 -6.46
C SER A 120 0.15 -4.41 -7.92
N TYR A 121 0.05 -3.11 -8.16
CA TYR A 121 0.11 -2.51 -9.50
C TYR A 121 0.85 -1.18 -9.50
N THR A 122 1.84 -1.03 -10.39
CA THR A 122 2.64 0.19 -10.54
C THR A 122 2.48 0.79 -11.93
N VAL A 123 2.31 2.12 -12.02
CA VAL A 123 2.07 2.81 -13.28
C VAL A 123 2.56 4.25 -13.24
N GLY A 124 2.86 4.82 -14.41
CA GLY A 124 3.12 6.25 -14.57
C GLY A 124 1.99 7.13 -14.05
N TYR A 125 2.34 8.19 -13.33
CA TYR A 125 1.41 9.22 -12.87
C TYR A 125 2.09 10.59 -12.85
N LYS A 126 1.65 11.50 -13.74
CA LYS A 126 2.30 12.80 -13.97
C LYS A 126 3.81 12.61 -14.25
N GLU A 127 4.67 13.46 -13.70
CA GLU A 127 6.14 13.39 -13.77
C GLU A 127 6.73 12.34 -12.80
N GLY A 128 6.00 11.27 -12.51
CA GLY A 128 6.38 10.29 -11.51
C GLY A 128 5.63 8.98 -11.62
N LEU A 129 5.52 8.28 -10.49
CA LEU A 129 5.00 6.92 -10.42
C LEU A 129 3.99 6.77 -9.28
N LEU A 130 3.01 5.91 -9.53
CA LEU A 130 1.99 5.49 -8.58
C LEU A 130 2.08 3.98 -8.42
N SER A 131 2.25 3.50 -7.19
CA SER A 131 2.23 2.08 -6.86
C SER A 131 1.11 1.80 -5.88
N CYS A 132 0.09 1.05 -6.29
CA CYS A 132 -1.12 0.81 -5.52
C CYS A 132 -1.35 -0.68 -5.28
N GLY A 133 -2.13 -1.00 -4.25
CA GLY A 133 -2.46 -2.38 -3.96
C GLY A 133 -3.85 -2.55 -3.37
N LYS A 134 -4.25 -3.82 -3.21
CA LYS A 134 -5.50 -4.18 -2.54
C LYS A 134 -5.41 -5.58 -1.95
N CYS A 135 -5.76 -5.69 -0.67
CA CYS A 135 -5.93 -6.98 -0.03
C CYS A 135 -7.03 -7.80 -0.69
N LEU A 136 -6.65 -8.98 -1.14
CA LEU A 136 -7.51 -9.98 -1.75
C LEU A 136 -8.07 -10.89 -0.66
N LYS A 137 -9.36 -11.23 -0.76
CA LYS A 137 -9.97 -12.21 0.13
C LYS A 137 -9.53 -13.61 -0.31
N THR A 138 -8.63 -14.24 0.43
CA THR A 138 -8.28 -15.65 0.20
C THR A 138 -9.10 -16.55 1.12
N SER A 139 -9.73 -17.59 0.55
CA SER A 139 -10.65 -18.50 1.24
C SER A 139 -10.01 -19.49 2.23
N TYR A 140 -8.69 -19.50 2.36
CA TYR A 140 -7.95 -20.56 3.07
C TYR A 140 -7.33 -20.18 4.42
N PHE A 141 -7.55 -18.97 4.94
CA PHE A 141 -7.00 -18.60 6.25
C PHE A 141 -8.08 -18.17 7.25
N LEU A 142 -8.22 -19.00 8.28
CA LEU A 142 -9.09 -18.83 9.43
C LEU A 142 -8.58 -17.67 10.31
N SER A 143 -9.42 -16.66 10.49
CA SER A 143 -9.58 -15.87 11.73
C SER A 143 -8.72 -14.64 12.07
N VAL A 144 -7.80 -14.10 11.24
CA VAL A 144 -7.15 -12.82 11.64
C VAL A 144 -6.82 -11.84 10.49
N CYS A 145 -7.63 -11.81 9.44
CA CYS A 145 -7.56 -10.68 8.50
C CYS A 145 -8.39 -9.52 9.06
N PHE A 146 -7.78 -8.65 9.87
CA PHE A 146 -8.29 -7.29 9.99
C PHE A 146 -8.17 -6.68 8.59
N LYS A 147 -9.29 -6.26 8.00
CA LYS A 147 -9.30 -5.54 6.72
C LYS A 147 -8.49 -4.25 6.85
N LEU A 148 -7.17 -4.34 6.67
CA LEU A 148 -6.34 -3.21 6.30
C LEU A 148 -6.28 -3.25 4.78
N SER A 149 -7.05 -2.40 4.12
CA SER A 149 -6.88 -2.18 2.69
C SER A 149 -5.67 -1.27 2.48
N PHE A 150 -4.52 -1.83 2.15
CA PHE A 150 -3.35 -1.03 1.77
C PHE A 150 -3.69 -0.24 0.50
N LEU A 151 -3.41 1.07 0.48
CA LEU A 151 -3.95 2.00 -0.53
C LEU A 151 -2.87 2.81 -1.28
N GLY A 152 -1.63 2.31 -1.31
CA GLY A 152 -0.62 2.73 -2.29
C GLY A 152 0.18 4.00 -1.99
N TRP A 153 1.13 4.28 -2.88
CA TRP A 153 2.15 5.31 -2.82
C TRP A 153 2.13 6.12 -4.11
N ILE A 154 2.30 7.44 -4.00
CA ILE A 154 2.50 8.35 -5.12
C ILE A 154 3.82 9.08 -4.87
N PHE A 155 4.73 8.97 -5.84
CA PHE A 155 5.99 9.70 -5.84
C PHE A 155 6.03 10.63 -7.04
N LEU A 156 6.30 11.90 -6.77
CA LEU A 156 6.37 12.96 -7.77
C LEU A 156 7.75 13.62 -7.65
N SER A 157 8.35 13.96 -8.78
CA SER A 157 9.59 14.75 -8.79
C SER A 157 9.31 16.16 -8.28
N THR A 158 10.13 16.63 -7.34
CA THR A 158 10.15 18.04 -6.92
C THR A 158 11.16 18.75 -7.82
N GLN A 159 10.69 19.29 -8.96
CA GLN A 159 11.49 20.21 -9.78
C GLN A 159 11.81 21.48 -9.00
#